data_AF-A0AA86J3L7-F1
#
_entry.id   AF-A0AA86J3L7-F1
#
_cell.length_a   1.000
_cell.length_b   1.000
_cell.length_c   1.000
_cell.angle_alpha   90.00
_cell.angle_beta   90.00
_cell.angle_gamma   90.00
#
_symmetry.space_group_name_H-M   'P 1'
#
loop_
_entity.id
_entity.type
_entity.pdbx_description
1 polymer ?
#
loop_
_entity_poly.entity_id
_entity_poly.type
_entity_poly.pdbx_seq_one_letter_code
_entity_poly.pdbx_strand_id
1 'polypeptide(L)'
;MTRGTIKFVHIKSEEDRNMTIFKYLIIGLGFITGGCATVADTSAVLSTKSSCCKSPADFRYEQLTLGTAVQLTLDDKSPAYAFGSGKSYFKAYFLPVVKKETTLRVRSWATGSVAFETEKLSQLYCPEVTFLDKNHQFIFSNDLIPSPAKGALATGWRPSFIADFEIPSAATYVVLHSRPGGYGRLATRYTGGGAYAVGNAYVVERGGEPIYHPCGPTADAEVSVVPKTNSQ
;
A
#
# COMPACT_ATOMS: atom_id res chain seq x y z
N MET A 1 34.71 59.37 68.84
CA MET A 1 33.87 60.20 67.96
C MET A 1 34.11 59.79 66.52
N THR A 2 33.23 58.97 65.95
CA THR A 2 33.18 58.75 64.50
C THR A 2 31.78 58.24 64.15
N ARG A 3 31.07 59.03 63.34
CA ARG A 3 29.69 58.82 62.89
C ARG A 3 29.66 57.69 61.85
N GLY A 4 28.72 56.76 62.00
CA GLY A 4 28.41 55.72 61.01
C GLY A 4 26.95 55.82 60.58
N THR A 5 26.76 56.01 59.28
CA THR A 5 25.56 56.45 58.57
C THR A 5 24.48 55.38 58.46
N ILE A 6 23.23 55.73 58.76
CA ILE A 6 22.03 54.92 58.50
C ILE A 6 21.68 55.03 57.01
N LYS A 7 21.62 53.91 56.28
CA LYS A 7 21.10 53.84 54.90
C LYS A 7 19.71 53.18 54.89
N PHE A 8 18.79 53.87 54.22
CA PHE A 8 17.42 53.46 53.96
C PHE A 8 17.33 52.35 52.88
N VAL A 9 16.48 51.39 53.20
CA VAL A 9 15.53 50.60 52.39
C VAL A 9 15.62 50.71 50.86
N HIS A 10 15.70 49.54 50.19
CA HIS A 10 14.92 49.31 48.97
C HIS A 10 14.46 47.86 48.90
N ILE A 11 13.19 47.64 49.22
CA ILE A 11 12.45 46.40 48.91
C ILE A 11 12.22 46.40 47.40
N LYS A 12 12.73 45.40 46.69
CA LYS A 12 12.44 45.19 45.26
C LYS A 12 11.48 44.01 45.13
N SER A 13 10.30 44.33 44.61
CA SER A 13 9.16 43.46 44.36
C SER A 13 9.53 42.17 43.61
N GLU A 14 8.92 41.07 44.02
CA GLU A 14 9.16 39.70 43.59
C GLU A 14 8.03 39.23 42.64
N GLU A 15 7.68 40.06 41.65
CA GLU A 15 6.48 39.86 40.83
C GLU A 15 6.76 40.00 39.33
N ASP A 16 7.77 39.31 38.79
CA ASP A 16 8.03 39.36 37.33
C ASP A 16 8.72 38.10 36.76
N ARG A 17 8.64 36.94 37.45
CA ARG A 17 9.30 35.70 36.99
C ARG A 17 8.39 34.57 36.54
N ASN A 18 7.07 34.76 36.48
CA ASN A 18 6.13 33.67 36.16
C ASN A 18 5.52 33.72 34.75
N MET A 19 5.77 34.74 33.93
CA MET A 19 5.00 34.93 32.69
C MET A 19 5.73 34.57 31.38
N THR A 20 6.94 34.01 31.46
CA THR A 20 7.70 33.58 30.27
C THR A 20 7.76 32.06 30.12
N ILE A 21 7.63 31.30 31.22
CA ILE A 21 7.67 29.82 31.20
C ILE A 21 6.36 29.24 30.67
N PHE A 22 5.23 29.92 30.88
CA PHE A 22 3.90 29.45 30.44
C PHE A 22 3.67 29.58 28.92
N LYS A 23 4.44 30.43 28.21
CA LYS A 23 4.32 30.60 26.75
C LYS A 23 5.01 29.51 25.93
N TYR A 24 6.01 28.82 26.50
CA TYR A 24 6.71 27.73 25.81
C TYR A 24 6.10 26.35 26.05
N LEU A 25 5.18 26.23 27.01
CA LEU A 25 4.49 24.98 27.31
C LEU A 25 3.39 24.63 26.28
N ILE A 26 2.92 25.59 25.49
CA ILE A 26 1.89 25.38 24.45
C ILE A 26 2.51 24.96 23.09
N ILE A 27 3.82 25.16 22.89
CA ILE A 27 4.49 24.83 21.60
C ILE A 27 5.00 23.37 21.56
N GLY A 28 4.92 22.62 22.66
CA GLY A 28 5.40 21.23 22.75
C GLY A 28 4.35 20.15 22.50
N LEU A 29 3.04 20.47 22.48
CA LEU A 29 1.96 19.48 22.52
C LEU A 29 1.30 19.18 21.15
N GLY A 30 1.89 19.66 20.05
CA GLY A 30 1.30 19.56 18.71
C GLY A 30 1.78 18.39 17.83
N PHE A 31 2.76 17.59 18.27
CA PHE A 31 3.49 16.66 17.38
C PHE A 31 3.21 15.16 17.58
N ILE A 32 2.22 14.77 18.42
CA ILE A 32 1.98 13.34 18.75
C ILE A 32 0.60 12.82 18.32
N THR A 33 -0.06 13.45 17.35
CA THR A 33 -1.30 12.91 16.75
C THR A 33 -1.07 12.22 15.41
N GLY A 34 0.10 11.59 15.24
CA GLY A 34 0.30 10.62 14.16
C GLY A 34 -0.53 9.36 14.43
N GLY A 35 -1.79 9.35 14.00
CA GLY A 35 -2.68 8.21 14.17
C GLY A 35 -2.19 6.99 13.37
N CYS A 36 -2.06 5.85 14.03
CA CYS A 36 -1.95 4.56 13.35
C CYS A 36 -3.27 4.30 12.62
N ALA A 37 -3.28 4.38 11.29
CA ALA A 37 -4.43 4.00 10.49
C ALA A 37 -4.43 2.48 10.27
N THR A 38 -5.55 1.84 10.58
CA THR A 38 -5.79 0.42 10.31
C THR A 38 -6.37 0.22 8.90
N VAL A 39 -6.39 -1.04 8.43
CA VAL A 39 -7.13 -1.42 7.21
C VAL A 39 -8.62 -1.07 7.35
N ALA A 40 -9.17 -1.13 8.57
CA ALA A 40 -10.55 -0.72 8.82
C ALA A 40 -10.74 0.79 8.57
N ASP A 41 -9.80 1.64 9.00
CA ASP A 41 -9.89 3.09 8.80
C ASP A 41 -9.83 3.46 7.31
N THR A 42 -8.92 2.83 6.56
CA THR A 42 -8.84 3.04 5.10
C THR A 42 -10.11 2.56 4.38
N SER A 43 -10.71 1.46 4.82
CA SER A 43 -11.99 0.99 4.29
C SER A 43 -13.15 1.94 4.61
N ALA A 44 -13.13 2.58 5.80
CA ALA A 44 -14.14 3.55 6.19
C ALA A 44 -14.07 4.81 5.31
N VAL A 45 -12.87 5.33 5.03
CA VAL A 45 -12.67 6.46 4.09
C VAL A 45 -13.16 6.12 2.69
N LEU A 46 -12.86 4.90 2.20
CA LEU A 46 -13.35 4.42 0.91
C LEU A 46 -14.89 4.33 0.87
N SER A 47 -15.52 3.92 1.97
CA SER A 47 -16.98 3.77 2.05
C SER A 47 -17.73 5.09 1.83
N THR A 48 -17.17 6.22 2.29
CA THR A 48 -17.77 7.56 2.15
C THR A 48 -17.47 8.22 0.80
N LYS A 49 -16.45 7.74 0.07
CA LYS A 49 -16.10 8.28 -1.24
C LYS A 49 -17.23 8.04 -2.25
N SER A 50 -17.65 9.08 -2.96
CA SER A 50 -18.62 8.98 -4.04
C SER A 50 -18.02 8.21 -5.22
N SER A 51 -18.83 7.42 -5.91
CA SER A 51 -18.40 6.80 -7.17
C SER A 51 -18.05 7.88 -8.19
N CYS A 52 -16.92 7.73 -8.88
CA CYS A 52 -16.49 8.70 -9.90
C CYS A 52 -17.40 8.77 -11.13
N CYS A 53 -18.16 7.69 -11.34
CA CYS A 53 -18.59 7.26 -12.65
C CYS A 53 -19.95 6.57 -12.52
N LYS A 54 -20.82 6.70 -13.53
CA LYS A 54 -22.14 6.05 -13.53
C LYS A 54 -22.05 4.61 -14.00
N SER A 55 -21.18 4.37 -14.98
CA SER A 55 -20.97 3.05 -15.58
C SER A 55 -19.49 2.81 -15.90
N PRO A 56 -19.10 1.55 -16.17
CA PRO A 56 -17.75 1.25 -16.65
C PRO A 56 -17.35 2.01 -17.91
N ALA A 57 -18.30 2.33 -18.79
CA ALA A 57 -18.03 3.12 -20.00
C ALA A 57 -17.53 4.54 -19.70
N ASP A 58 -17.75 5.06 -18.49
CA ASP A 58 -17.29 6.40 -18.07
C ASP A 58 -15.88 6.37 -17.43
N PHE A 59 -15.25 5.19 -17.31
CA PHE A 59 -13.94 5.08 -16.69
C PHE A 59 -12.86 5.75 -17.54
N ARG A 60 -11.83 6.28 -16.88
CA ARG A 60 -10.61 6.72 -17.56
C ARG A 60 -9.70 5.52 -17.76
N TYR A 61 -9.51 5.15 -19.03
CA TYR A 61 -8.71 4.00 -19.42
C TYR A 61 -7.31 4.43 -19.88
N GLU A 62 -6.29 3.79 -19.30
CA GLU A 62 -4.90 3.93 -19.74
C GLU A 62 -4.51 2.79 -20.68
N GLN A 63 -3.59 3.02 -21.61
CA GLN A 63 -3.17 1.98 -22.55
C GLN A 63 -2.13 1.06 -21.92
N LEU A 64 -2.36 -0.26 -21.96
CA LEU A 64 -1.31 -1.25 -21.73
C LEU A 64 -0.65 -1.65 -23.06
N THR A 65 0.64 -1.93 -22.98
CA THR A 65 1.47 -2.41 -24.09
C THR A 65 2.06 -3.76 -23.72
N LEU A 66 2.11 -4.69 -24.69
CA LEU A 66 2.69 -6.01 -24.50
C LEU A 66 4.17 -5.89 -24.09
N GLY A 67 4.55 -6.57 -23.00
CA GLY A 67 5.92 -6.61 -22.47
C GLY A 67 6.33 -5.41 -21.63
N THR A 68 5.48 -4.38 -21.51
CA THR A 68 5.76 -3.19 -20.71
C THR A 68 5.01 -3.25 -19.38
N ALA A 69 5.75 -3.05 -18.28
CA ALA A 69 5.16 -2.86 -16.96
C ALA A 69 4.78 -1.39 -16.74
N VAL A 70 3.62 -1.17 -16.15
CA VAL A 70 3.11 0.17 -15.79
C VAL A 70 2.80 0.18 -14.30
N GLN A 71 3.19 1.26 -13.62
CA GLN A 71 2.90 1.45 -12.21
C GLN A 71 1.38 1.54 -11.97
N LEU A 72 0.93 0.79 -10.97
CA LEU A 72 -0.42 0.77 -10.42
C LEU A 72 -0.35 1.23 -8.96
N THR A 73 -0.92 2.39 -8.69
CA THR A 73 -1.13 2.89 -7.32
C THR A 73 -2.63 3.04 -7.10
N LEU A 74 -3.13 2.47 -6.00
CA LEU A 74 -4.50 2.67 -5.53
C LEU A 74 -4.44 3.26 -4.12
N ASP A 75 -5.02 4.44 -3.95
CA ASP A 75 -4.98 5.24 -2.73
C ASP A 75 -6.23 6.14 -2.61
N ASP A 76 -6.26 7.01 -1.60
CA ASP A 76 -7.35 7.94 -1.34
C ASP A 76 -7.60 8.96 -2.47
N LYS A 77 -6.64 9.16 -3.38
CA LYS A 77 -6.76 10.03 -4.56
C LYS A 77 -7.31 9.28 -5.77
N SER A 78 -7.21 7.96 -5.78
CA SER A 78 -7.66 7.10 -6.87
C SER A 78 -9.19 7.13 -7.02
N PRO A 79 -9.74 6.96 -8.24
CA PRO A 79 -11.18 6.91 -8.43
C PRO A 79 -11.77 5.69 -7.70
N ALA A 80 -12.97 5.84 -7.16
CA ALA A 80 -13.71 4.77 -6.52
C ALA A 80 -14.97 4.43 -7.33
N TYR A 81 -15.37 3.16 -7.31
CA TYR A 81 -16.58 2.69 -7.95
C TYR A 81 -17.21 1.56 -7.13
N ALA A 82 -18.54 1.43 -7.20
CA ALA A 82 -19.29 0.38 -6.54
C ALA A 82 -19.41 -0.84 -7.48
N PHE A 83 -18.46 -1.77 -7.38
CA PHE A 83 -18.49 -3.02 -8.11
C PHE A 83 -19.47 -4.00 -7.46
N GLY A 84 -19.83 -5.08 -8.17
CA GLY A 84 -20.64 -6.16 -7.60
C GLY A 84 -19.99 -6.84 -6.38
N SER A 85 -18.66 -6.81 -6.28
CA SER A 85 -17.90 -7.33 -5.13
C SER A 85 -17.77 -6.34 -3.97
N GLY A 86 -18.22 -5.09 -4.15
CA GLY A 86 -18.15 -4.01 -3.17
C GLY A 86 -17.51 -2.74 -3.74
N LYS A 87 -17.55 -1.66 -2.94
CA LYS A 87 -16.91 -0.38 -3.32
C LYS A 87 -15.39 -0.50 -3.18
N SER A 88 -14.65 -0.15 -4.24
CA SER A 88 -13.18 -0.17 -4.25
C SER A 88 -12.60 1.01 -5.02
N TYR A 89 -11.38 1.41 -4.65
CA TYR A 89 -10.52 2.13 -5.58
C TYR A 89 -10.20 1.25 -6.79
N PHE A 90 -9.98 1.87 -7.94
CA PHE A 90 -9.66 1.12 -9.15
C PHE A 90 -8.77 1.90 -10.10
N LYS A 91 -8.18 1.17 -11.04
CA LYS A 91 -7.57 1.71 -12.24
C LYS A 91 -7.96 0.86 -13.43
N ALA A 92 -8.27 1.52 -14.56
CA ALA A 92 -8.81 0.87 -15.73
C ALA A 92 -7.85 1.01 -16.91
N TYR A 93 -7.77 -0.03 -17.73
CA TYR A 93 -6.83 -0.10 -18.84
C TYR A 93 -7.46 -0.68 -20.11
N PHE A 94 -7.02 -0.17 -21.26
CA PHE A 94 -7.15 -0.84 -22.54
C PHE A 94 -6.13 -1.98 -22.62
N LEU A 95 -6.60 -3.16 -22.99
CA LEU A 95 -5.71 -4.27 -23.29
C LEU A 95 -5.11 -4.07 -24.69
N PRO A 96 -3.82 -4.39 -24.90
CA PRO A 96 -3.25 -4.43 -26.24
C PRO A 96 -3.97 -5.48 -27.08
N VAL A 97 -3.90 -5.41 -28.41
CA VAL A 97 -4.43 -6.47 -29.26
C VAL A 97 -3.75 -7.79 -28.89
N VAL A 98 -4.53 -8.64 -28.25
CA VAL A 98 -4.05 -9.81 -27.54
C VAL A 98 -3.80 -10.92 -28.56
N LYS A 99 -2.55 -11.36 -28.73
CA LYS A 99 -2.27 -12.63 -29.45
C LYS A 99 -2.77 -13.79 -28.59
N LYS A 100 -3.07 -14.94 -29.19
CA LYS A 100 -3.24 -16.19 -28.42
C LYS A 100 -2.03 -16.34 -27.48
N GLU A 101 -2.27 -16.79 -26.25
CA GLU A 101 -1.22 -17.04 -25.25
C GLU A 101 -0.59 -15.78 -24.63
N THR A 102 -1.40 -14.90 -24.04
CA THR A 102 -0.87 -13.85 -23.13
C THR A 102 -1.64 -13.86 -21.81
N THR A 103 -1.05 -13.22 -20.81
CA THR A 103 -1.50 -13.21 -19.42
C THR A 103 -1.35 -11.79 -18.88
N LEU A 104 -2.33 -11.36 -18.10
CA LEU A 104 -2.22 -10.13 -17.32
C LEU A 104 -1.50 -10.46 -16.02
N ARG A 105 -0.32 -9.90 -15.83
CA ARG A 105 0.48 -10.08 -14.63
C ARG A 105 0.37 -8.84 -13.74
N VAL A 106 0.01 -9.07 -12.48
CA VAL A 106 0.03 -8.07 -11.42
C VAL A 106 1.15 -8.41 -10.46
N ARG A 107 2.16 -7.54 -10.36
CA ARG A 107 3.26 -7.65 -9.41
C ARG A 107 3.03 -6.64 -8.29
N SER A 108 2.84 -7.10 -7.06
CA SER A 108 2.51 -6.25 -5.92
C SER A 108 3.66 -6.22 -4.90
N TRP A 109 3.82 -5.09 -4.23
CA TRP A 109 4.73 -4.96 -3.09
C TRP A 109 3.93 -4.67 -1.83
N ALA A 110 4.45 -5.16 -0.70
CA ALA A 110 3.88 -4.81 0.58
C ALA A 110 4.12 -3.30 0.86
N THR A 111 3.08 -2.61 1.33
CA THR A 111 3.07 -1.19 1.70
C THR A 111 2.95 -1.05 3.22
N GLY A 112 3.54 -0.01 3.82
CA GLY A 112 3.32 0.33 5.23
C GLY A 112 4.42 -0.10 6.23
N SER A 113 5.47 -0.82 5.81
CA SER A 113 6.64 -1.07 6.69
C SER A 113 7.78 -0.09 6.41
N VAL A 114 8.19 0.66 7.44
CA VAL A 114 9.41 1.46 7.46
C VAL A 114 10.57 0.58 7.92
N ALA A 115 11.31 0.01 6.96
CA ALA A 115 12.67 -0.55 7.02
C ALA A 115 13.11 -1.55 8.14
N PHE A 116 12.44 -1.66 9.28
CA PHE A 116 12.91 -2.40 10.46
C PHE A 116 11.86 -3.31 11.12
N GLU A 117 10.59 -3.26 10.71
CA GLU A 117 9.57 -4.20 11.17
C GLU A 117 9.17 -5.14 10.04
N THR A 118 9.87 -6.27 9.97
CA THR A 118 9.68 -7.35 9.00
C THR A 118 8.42 -8.19 9.24
N GLU A 119 7.68 -7.94 10.33
CA GLU A 119 6.72 -8.93 10.82
C GLU A 119 5.25 -8.50 10.88
N LYS A 120 4.87 -7.21 10.98
CA LYS A 120 3.52 -6.92 11.52
C LYS A 120 2.61 -5.90 10.82
N LEU A 121 3.10 -4.96 10.01
CA LEU A 121 2.25 -3.84 9.58
C LEU A 121 2.28 -3.53 8.08
N SER A 122 2.58 -4.53 7.23
CA SER A 122 2.58 -4.30 5.78
C SER A 122 1.38 -4.93 5.08
N GLN A 123 0.56 -4.08 4.46
CA GLN A 123 -0.57 -4.50 3.63
C GLN A 123 -0.05 -4.92 2.25
N LEU A 124 -0.67 -5.94 1.65
CA LEU A 124 -0.44 -6.29 0.25
C LEU A 124 -1.68 -5.97 -0.59
N TYR A 125 -1.45 -5.59 -1.84
CA TYR A 125 -2.52 -5.56 -2.83
C TYR A 125 -2.85 -6.97 -3.30
N CYS A 126 -4.09 -7.40 -3.06
CA CYS A 126 -4.62 -8.65 -3.59
C CYS A 126 -5.61 -8.30 -4.72
N PRO A 127 -5.17 -8.43 -5.99
CA PRO A 127 -5.92 -7.93 -7.11
C PRO A 127 -7.21 -8.72 -7.32
N GLU A 128 -8.29 -7.96 -7.48
CA GLU A 128 -9.48 -8.38 -8.21
C GLU A 128 -9.44 -7.72 -9.59
N VAL A 129 -9.62 -8.54 -10.62
CA VAL A 129 -9.53 -8.13 -12.02
C VAL A 129 -10.87 -8.36 -12.67
N THR A 130 -11.45 -7.30 -13.20
CA THR A 130 -12.71 -7.32 -13.96
C THR A 130 -12.42 -7.10 -15.44
N PHE A 131 -12.77 -8.06 -16.28
CA PHE A 131 -12.62 -7.95 -17.74
C PHE A 131 -13.92 -7.47 -18.38
N LEU A 132 -13.78 -6.56 -19.34
CA LEU A 132 -14.90 -5.99 -20.09
C LEU A 132 -14.70 -6.17 -21.60
N ASP A 133 -15.81 -6.32 -22.32
CA ASP A 133 -15.83 -6.38 -23.78
C ASP A 133 -15.68 -4.98 -24.41
N LYS A 134 -15.68 -4.91 -25.75
CA LYS A 134 -15.59 -3.65 -26.51
C LYS A 134 -16.71 -2.63 -26.22
N ASN A 135 -17.83 -3.08 -25.65
CA ASN A 135 -18.97 -2.25 -25.28
C ASN A 135 -18.99 -1.94 -23.77
N HIS A 136 -17.89 -2.19 -23.07
CA HIS A 136 -17.73 -2.05 -21.62
C HIS A 136 -18.68 -2.95 -20.81
N GLN A 137 -19.19 -4.03 -21.42
CA GLN A 137 -20.01 -5.01 -20.74
C GLN A 137 -19.13 -5.98 -19.96
N PHE A 138 -19.62 -6.40 -18.80
CA PHE A 138 -18.95 -7.37 -17.95
C PHE A 138 -18.80 -8.72 -18.65
N ILE A 139 -17.58 -9.26 -18.65
CA ILE A 139 -17.30 -10.64 -19.09
C ILE A 139 -17.18 -11.54 -17.86
N PHE A 140 -16.20 -11.25 -16.99
CA PHE A 140 -16.05 -11.88 -15.68
C PHE A 140 -15.16 -11.06 -14.75
N SER A 141 -15.18 -11.39 -13.46
CA SER A 141 -14.18 -10.96 -12.48
C SER A 141 -13.57 -12.15 -11.77
N ASN A 142 -12.29 -12.06 -11.46
CA ASN A 142 -11.61 -13.03 -10.61
C ASN A 142 -10.65 -12.31 -9.68
N ASP A 143 -10.46 -12.85 -8.47
CA ASP A 143 -9.47 -12.37 -7.52
C ASP A 143 -8.47 -13.48 -7.22
N LEU A 144 -7.22 -13.08 -6.98
CA LEU A 144 -6.17 -14.01 -6.60
C LEU A 144 -5.43 -13.47 -5.38
N ILE A 145 -5.07 -14.36 -4.45
CA ILE A 145 -4.05 -14.05 -3.45
C ILE A 145 -2.71 -14.19 -4.17
N PRO A 146 -1.91 -13.11 -4.28
CA PRO A 146 -0.62 -13.18 -4.93
C PRO A 146 0.32 -14.15 -4.23
N SER A 147 1.12 -14.87 -5.01
CA SER A 147 2.18 -15.75 -4.50
C SER A 147 3.53 -15.04 -4.50
N PRO A 148 4.48 -15.39 -3.62
CA PRO A 148 5.82 -14.80 -3.65
C PRO A 148 6.47 -14.95 -5.02
N ALA A 149 7.01 -13.86 -5.54
CA ALA A 149 7.72 -13.88 -6.81
C ALA A 149 8.95 -14.81 -6.75
N LYS A 150 9.29 -15.43 -7.89
CA LYS A 150 10.42 -16.36 -8.02
C LYS A 150 11.38 -15.89 -9.13
N GLY A 151 12.61 -16.40 -9.11
CA GLY A 151 13.62 -16.17 -10.15
C GLY A 151 13.92 -14.69 -10.35
N ALA A 152 13.98 -14.24 -11.61
CA ALA A 152 14.25 -12.84 -11.95
C ALA A 152 13.26 -11.84 -11.34
N LEU A 153 12.04 -12.28 -10.99
CA LEU A 153 11.01 -11.43 -10.38
C LEU A 153 11.13 -11.38 -8.85
N ALA A 154 11.95 -12.23 -8.23
CA ALA A 154 12.33 -12.12 -6.82
C ALA A 154 13.46 -11.09 -6.61
N THR A 155 13.98 -10.47 -7.67
CA THR A 155 15.08 -9.52 -7.59
C THR A 155 14.61 -8.16 -7.04
N GLY A 156 15.49 -7.52 -6.26
CA GLY A 156 15.26 -6.24 -5.61
C GLY A 156 15.31 -6.33 -4.08
N TRP A 157 15.33 -5.16 -3.44
CA TRP A 157 15.37 -5.05 -1.98
C TRP A 157 13.98 -5.24 -1.32
N ARG A 158 12.90 -5.13 -2.10
CA ARG A 158 11.52 -5.34 -1.65
C ARG A 158 10.99 -6.67 -2.14
N PRO A 159 10.53 -7.58 -1.26
CA PRO A 159 9.86 -8.80 -1.68
C PRO A 159 8.61 -8.43 -2.48
N SER A 160 8.43 -9.07 -3.64
CA SER A 160 7.28 -8.85 -4.51
C SER A 160 6.44 -10.11 -4.62
N PHE A 161 5.17 -9.94 -4.93
CA PHE A 161 4.21 -11.02 -5.10
C PHE A 161 3.55 -10.92 -6.46
N ILE A 162 3.19 -12.07 -7.05
CA ILE A 162 2.65 -12.17 -8.40
C ILE A 162 1.28 -12.82 -8.37
N ALA A 163 0.35 -12.22 -9.10
CA ALA A 163 -0.91 -12.81 -9.52
C ALA A 163 -1.03 -12.71 -11.04
N ASP A 164 -1.28 -13.85 -11.69
CA ASP A 164 -1.38 -13.98 -13.14
C ASP A 164 -2.82 -14.33 -13.51
N PHE A 165 -3.40 -13.57 -14.44
CA PHE A 165 -4.78 -13.72 -14.88
C PHE A 165 -4.84 -14.05 -16.37
N GLU A 166 -5.61 -15.07 -16.72
CA GLU A 166 -5.90 -15.37 -18.12
C GLU A 166 -6.78 -14.26 -18.72
N ILE A 167 -6.34 -13.72 -19.86
CA ILE A 167 -7.07 -12.67 -20.57
C ILE A 167 -8.09 -13.33 -21.51
N PRO A 168 -9.39 -13.04 -21.38
CA PRO A 168 -10.40 -13.58 -22.28
C PRO A 168 -10.20 -13.06 -23.70
N SER A 169 -10.44 -13.91 -24.70
CA SER A 169 -10.32 -13.48 -26.11
C SER A 169 -11.28 -12.36 -26.50
N ALA A 170 -12.40 -12.22 -25.78
CA ALA A 170 -13.38 -11.15 -25.99
C ALA A 170 -13.06 -9.86 -25.20
N ALA A 171 -12.08 -9.89 -24.29
CA ALA A 171 -11.78 -8.75 -23.43
C ALA A 171 -11.03 -7.67 -24.21
N THR A 172 -11.56 -6.45 -24.15
CA THR A 172 -10.93 -5.23 -24.70
C THR A 172 -10.38 -4.35 -23.58
N TYR A 173 -11.01 -4.42 -22.40
CA TYR A 173 -10.62 -3.63 -21.24
C TYR A 173 -10.45 -4.51 -20.02
N VAL A 174 -9.68 -3.96 -19.09
CA VAL A 174 -9.50 -4.55 -17.77
C VAL A 174 -9.57 -3.47 -16.70
N VAL A 175 -10.19 -3.81 -15.57
CA VAL A 175 -10.27 -2.96 -14.39
C VAL A 175 -9.62 -3.69 -13.23
N LEU A 176 -8.57 -3.09 -12.68
CA LEU A 176 -7.84 -3.59 -11.53
C LEU A 176 -8.35 -2.87 -10.29
N HIS A 177 -8.86 -3.63 -9.34
CA HIS A 177 -9.38 -3.14 -8.07
C HIS A 177 -9.15 -4.16 -6.96
N SER A 178 -9.60 -3.84 -5.75
CA SER A 178 -9.56 -4.74 -4.61
C SER A 178 -10.95 -5.28 -4.31
N ARG A 179 -11.02 -6.39 -3.55
CA ARG A 179 -12.28 -6.95 -3.06
C ARG A 179 -12.47 -6.65 -1.57
N PRO A 180 -13.47 -5.83 -1.17
CA PRO A 180 -13.73 -5.56 0.24
C PRO A 180 -13.95 -6.80 1.11
N GLY A 181 -14.72 -7.78 0.63
CA GLY A 181 -14.91 -9.05 1.34
C GLY A 181 -13.65 -9.92 1.46
N GLY A 182 -12.56 -9.56 0.76
CA GLY A 182 -11.28 -10.25 0.80
C GLY A 182 -10.22 -9.55 1.65
N TYR A 183 -10.51 -8.40 2.27
CA TYR A 183 -9.55 -7.71 3.13
C TYR A 183 -9.19 -8.59 4.35
N GLY A 184 -7.92 -8.54 4.75
CA GLY A 184 -7.38 -9.39 5.82
C GLY A 184 -7.01 -10.83 5.40
N ARG A 185 -7.36 -11.27 4.18
CA ARG A 185 -6.79 -12.53 3.63
C ARG A 185 -5.27 -12.42 3.57
N LEU A 186 -4.57 -13.52 3.83
CA LEU A 186 -3.12 -13.48 4.01
C LEU A 186 -2.40 -13.99 2.77
N ALA A 187 -1.56 -13.15 2.19
CA ALA A 187 -0.49 -13.60 1.31
C ALA A 187 0.71 -14.00 2.17
N THR A 188 1.21 -15.21 1.96
CA THR A 188 2.30 -15.77 2.78
C THR A 188 3.57 -15.83 1.97
N ARG A 189 4.67 -15.31 2.53
CA ARG A 189 6.03 -15.62 2.07
C ARG A 189 6.78 -16.31 3.21
N TYR A 190 7.93 -16.90 2.90
CA TYR A 190 8.78 -17.54 3.89
C TYR A 190 10.12 -16.81 3.97
N THR A 191 10.70 -16.71 5.18
CA THR A 191 12.05 -16.17 5.36
C THR A 191 13.07 -17.01 4.58
N GLY A 192 13.98 -16.35 3.86
CA GLY A 192 14.99 -17.03 3.04
C GLY A 192 16.09 -17.74 3.83
N GLY A 193 16.12 -17.53 5.16
CA GLY A 193 17.27 -17.85 5.99
C GLY A 193 18.47 -16.97 5.64
N GLY A 194 19.53 -17.09 6.41
CA GLY A 194 20.73 -16.29 6.17
C GLY A 194 21.89 -16.72 7.04
N ALA A 195 23.07 -16.22 6.70
CA ALA A 195 24.22 -16.32 7.57
C ALA A 195 24.82 -14.92 7.75
N TYR A 196 25.12 -14.54 8.99
CA TYR A 196 25.77 -13.28 9.29
C TYR A 196 26.83 -13.47 10.39
N ALA A 197 27.81 -12.58 10.39
CA ALA A 197 28.86 -12.57 11.40
C ALA A 197 28.42 -11.75 12.62
N VAL A 198 28.60 -12.29 13.82
CA VAL A 198 28.46 -11.59 15.10
C VAL A 198 29.80 -11.69 15.82
N GLY A 199 30.60 -10.63 15.71
CA GLY A 199 32.01 -10.67 16.12
C GLY A 199 32.78 -11.72 15.32
N ASN A 200 33.31 -12.74 16.00
CA ASN A 200 34.06 -13.83 15.37
C ASN A 200 33.22 -15.10 15.13
N ALA A 201 31.91 -15.07 15.40
CA ALA A 201 31.01 -16.20 15.19
C ALA A 201 30.18 -16.02 13.91
N TYR A 202 29.93 -17.11 13.20
CA TYR A 202 28.96 -17.17 12.11
C TYR A 202 27.64 -17.73 12.66
N VAL A 203 26.59 -16.91 12.59
CA VAL A 203 25.22 -17.31 12.95
C VAL A 203 24.50 -17.69 11.66
N VAL A 204 23.85 -18.84 11.66
CA VAL A 204 22.97 -19.27 10.57
C VAL A 204 21.53 -19.22 11.07
N GLU A 205 20.73 -18.34 10.48
CA GLU A 205 19.29 -18.32 10.68
C GLU A 205 18.62 -19.33 9.75
N ARG A 206 17.89 -20.27 10.34
CA ARG A 206 17.03 -21.16 9.56
C ARG A 206 15.91 -20.33 8.94
N GLY A 207 15.88 -20.31 7.62
CA GLY A 207 14.72 -19.83 6.88
C GLY A 207 13.50 -20.72 7.09
N GLY A 208 12.37 -20.30 6.55
CA GLY A 208 11.12 -21.06 6.57
C GLY A 208 10.08 -20.57 7.57
N GLU A 209 10.33 -19.46 8.27
CA GLU A 209 9.28 -18.81 9.07
C GLU A 209 8.31 -18.07 8.13
N PRO A 210 6.99 -18.27 8.30
CA PRO A 210 6.00 -17.60 7.48
C PRO A 210 5.87 -16.13 7.87
N ILE A 211 5.90 -15.26 6.86
CA ILE A 211 5.57 -13.84 6.98
C ILE A 211 4.25 -13.62 6.25
N TYR A 212 3.28 -13.08 6.99
CA TYR A 212 1.93 -12.84 6.49
C TYR A 212 1.75 -11.37 6.13
N HIS A 213 1.17 -11.15 4.95
CA HIS A 213 0.78 -9.82 4.49
C HIS A 213 -0.73 -9.80 4.27
N PRO A 214 -1.51 -9.05 5.09
CA PRO A 214 -2.95 -8.94 4.88
C PRO A 214 -3.26 -8.17 3.59
N CYS A 215 -4.23 -8.68 2.82
CA CYS A 215 -4.84 -7.99 1.70
C CYS A 215 -5.56 -6.73 2.21
N GLY A 216 -5.47 -5.61 1.48
CA GLY A 216 -6.25 -4.41 1.81
C GLY A 216 -6.62 -3.54 0.61
N PRO A 217 -7.19 -2.36 0.86
CA PRO A 217 -7.85 -1.53 -0.17
C PRO A 217 -6.90 -0.76 -1.08
N THR A 218 -5.64 -0.59 -0.67
CA THR A 218 -4.62 0.19 -1.38
C THR A 218 -3.66 -0.70 -2.14
N ALA A 219 -2.99 -0.11 -3.14
CA ALA A 219 -2.03 -0.82 -3.98
C ALA A 219 -0.75 -0.03 -4.19
N ASP A 220 0.36 -0.75 -4.09
CA ASP A 220 1.64 -0.43 -4.71
C ASP A 220 2.02 -1.65 -5.56
N ALA A 221 1.82 -1.54 -6.86
CA ALA A 221 1.93 -2.65 -7.79
C ALA A 221 2.36 -2.18 -9.17
N GLU A 222 2.71 -3.14 -10.02
CA GLU A 222 2.90 -2.98 -11.44
C GLU A 222 1.96 -3.94 -12.17
N VAL A 223 1.46 -3.49 -13.31
CA VAL A 223 0.64 -4.30 -14.21
C VAL A 223 1.36 -4.43 -15.55
N SER A 224 1.35 -5.63 -16.11
CA SER A 224 1.92 -5.89 -17.43
C SER A 224 1.09 -6.95 -18.16
N VAL A 225 1.09 -6.88 -19.49
CA VAL A 225 0.62 -7.98 -20.33
C VAL A 225 1.84 -8.68 -20.85
N VAL A 226 1.98 -9.97 -20.54
CA VAL A 226 3.15 -10.77 -20.91
C VAL A 226 2.73 -11.98 -21.73
N PRO A 227 3.59 -12.52 -22.60
CA PRO A 227 3.35 -13.85 -23.20
C PRO A 227 3.11 -14.88 -22.09
N LYS A 228 2.17 -15.79 -22.31
CA LYS A 228 1.90 -16.90 -21.40
C LYS A 228 3.18 -17.70 -21.30
N THR A 229 3.81 -17.65 -20.14
CA THR A 229 5.01 -18.45 -19.88
C THR A 229 4.51 -19.86 -19.60
N ASN A 230 4.98 -20.85 -20.36
CA ASN A 230 4.79 -22.26 -20.02
C ASN A 230 5.64 -22.60 -18.79
N SER A 231 5.28 -22.03 -17.64
CA SER A 231 5.87 -22.37 -16.36
C SER A 231 4.99 -23.44 -15.73
N GLN A 232 5.31 -24.69 -16.05
CA GLN A 232 5.12 -25.83 -15.16
C GLN A 232 6.15 -25.73 -14.02
#